data_AF-Q01ZS4-F1
#
_entry.id   AF-Q01ZS4-F1
#
_cell.length_a   1.000
_cell.length_b   1.000
_cell.length_c   1.000
_cell.angle_alpha   90.00
_cell.angle_beta   90.00
_cell.angle_gamma   90.00
#
_symmetry.space_group_name_H-M   'P 1'
#
loop_
_entity.id
_entity.type
_entity.pdbx_description
1 polymer ?
#
loop_
_entity_poly.entity_id
_entity_poly.type
_entity_poly.pdbx_seq_one_letter_code
_entity_poly.pdbx_strand_id
1 'polypeptide(L)'
;MRNYSRRGFAAYLLALLHPRVRAQGTPPQASQAPSGTTPVACRTYRCDAVVLFLGMTVFRRAGVGGGEASLEETGDGETRRHTYFFAGGSDPKRAHGLNRLGWIRETVVGNGAAPSAADYFGVMTSSPEESFEHARKAMDDPVPGRCAFSAVSGRNVAGRSRSAVTHFEYGSTTMWSDRALIDHAQAIFRGPVDWRETAWPNSPNQPPPTFLLALATSLKQRAKRAAGRYVYNEQEYTLELDTLPVGKDRLVPVHGKIRNLHTGKESLFRLWLDAGSPSVVPVRIEYQARSFLRLTFEAVPV
;
A
#
# COMPACT_ATOMS: atom_id res chain seq x y z
N MET A 1 -34.33 -7.18 -14.75
CA MET A 1 -33.22 -6.68 -15.59
C MET A 1 -32.98 -5.22 -15.27
N ARG A 2 -31.88 -4.89 -14.59
CA ARG A 2 -31.51 -3.52 -14.24
C ARG A 2 -30.15 -3.23 -14.87
N ASN A 3 -30.17 -2.35 -15.86
CA ASN A 3 -28.98 -1.81 -16.50
C ASN A 3 -28.21 -0.96 -15.49
N TYR A 4 -26.95 -1.31 -15.20
CA TYR A 4 -26.07 -0.47 -14.38
C TYR A 4 -25.05 0.26 -15.26
N SER A 5 -24.99 1.56 -15.02
CA SER A 5 -24.27 2.57 -15.78
C SER A 5 -22.76 2.36 -15.76
N ARG A 6 -22.19 2.50 -16.96
CA ARG A 6 -20.77 2.60 -17.29
C ARG A 6 -20.15 3.79 -16.54
N ARG A 7 -18.93 3.64 -16.01
CA ARG A 7 -18.10 4.58 -15.20
C ARG A 7 -18.22 4.39 -13.67
N GLY A 8 -17.37 3.56 -13.05
CA GLY A 8 -17.39 3.48 -11.58
C GLY A 8 -16.29 2.72 -10.81
N PHE A 9 -15.47 1.85 -11.40
CA PHE A 9 -14.81 0.82 -10.57
C PHE A 9 -13.27 0.84 -10.49
N ALA A 10 -12.58 1.58 -11.37
CA ALA A 10 -11.21 2.07 -11.13
C ALA A 10 -11.14 2.94 -9.86
N ALA A 11 -12.29 3.50 -9.49
CA ALA A 11 -12.52 4.17 -8.23
C ALA A 11 -12.50 3.17 -7.05
N TYR A 12 -12.65 1.86 -7.15
CA TYR A 12 -12.90 1.01 -5.97
C TYR A 12 -11.72 0.82 -4.98
N LEU A 13 -10.48 1.16 -5.36
CA LEU A 13 -9.34 1.24 -4.43
C LEU A 13 -9.02 2.69 -3.98
N LEU A 14 -9.74 3.69 -4.53
CA LEU A 14 -9.56 5.13 -4.26
C LEU A 14 -10.88 5.92 -3.95
N ALA A 15 -12.05 5.29 -4.08
CA ALA A 15 -13.41 5.81 -3.91
C ALA A 15 -13.85 5.69 -2.48
N LEU A 16 -12.93 6.04 -1.62
CA LEU A 16 -13.26 6.51 -0.30
C LEU A 16 -13.33 8.04 -0.31
N LEU A 17 -12.88 8.75 -1.36
CA LEU A 17 -12.75 10.22 -1.38
C LEU A 17 -13.27 10.88 -2.66
N HIS A 18 -14.23 11.81 -2.53
CA HIS A 18 -14.54 13.03 -3.32
C HIS A 18 -15.98 13.51 -2.95
N PRO A 19 -16.33 14.83 -2.90
CA PRO A 19 -16.03 15.84 -3.94
C PRO A 19 -15.63 17.29 -3.53
N ARG A 20 -14.80 17.89 -4.42
CA ARG A 20 -14.66 19.28 -4.94
C ARG A 20 -14.49 20.51 -4.02
N VAL A 21 -13.46 21.34 -4.32
CA VAL A 21 -13.43 22.81 -4.56
C VAL A 21 -11.94 23.29 -4.61
N ARG A 22 -11.69 24.53 -5.08
CA ARG A 22 -10.61 25.10 -5.91
C ARG A 22 -9.51 25.91 -5.16
N ALA A 23 -8.30 25.96 -5.75
CA ALA A 23 -7.18 26.96 -5.64
C ALA A 23 -6.37 27.01 -4.30
N GLN A 24 -5.06 27.31 -4.18
CA GLN A 24 -3.99 27.96 -5.01
C GLN A 24 -2.58 27.79 -4.32
N GLY A 25 -1.47 27.62 -5.09
CA GLY A 25 -0.01 27.95 -4.85
C GLY A 25 0.74 27.42 -3.59
N THR A 26 2.07 27.21 -3.46
CA THR A 26 3.35 27.29 -4.24
C THR A 26 4.45 26.56 -3.38
N PRO A 27 5.52 25.92 -3.91
CA PRO A 27 6.42 25.02 -3.14
C PRO A 27 7.82 25.60 -2.79
N PRO A 28 8.58 24.96 -1.86
CA PRO A 28 9.99 24.61 -2.14
C PRO A 28 10.42 23.24 -1.54
N GLN A 29 11.11 22.35 -2.27
CA GLN A 29 12.54 22.27 -2.65
C GLN A 29 13.39 21.47 -1.64
N ALA A 30 13.98 20.38 -2.14
CA ALA A 30 14.62 19.29 -1.38
C ALA A 30 16.13 19.50 -1.20
N SER A 31 16.67 19.02 -0.07
CA SER A 31 18.11 18.88 0.17
C SER A 31 18.47 17.53 0.78
N GLN A 32 19.65 17.06 0.38
CA GLN A 32 20.24 15.72 0.48
C GLN A 32 20.61 15.29 1.92
N ALA A 33 20.77 13.97 2.14
CA ALA A 33 21.03 13.33 3.44
C ALA A 33 22.51 12.89 3.61
N PRO A 34 23.08 12.94 4.84
CA PRO A 34 24.33 12.25 5.16
C PRO A 34 24.15 11.07 6.15
N SER A 35 24.85 9.99 5.82
CA SER A 35 25.64 9.03 6.62
C SER A 35 25.22 8.73 8.08
N GLY A 36 24.50 7.62 8.25
CA GLY A 36 24.19 7.00 9.55
C GLY A 36 23.22 5.81 9.41
N THR A 37 23.43 4.95 8.41
CA THR A 37 22.45 3.93 8.02
C THR A 37 22.49 2.74 8.97
N THR A 38 21.41 2.55 9.73
CA THR A 38 21.13 1.39 10.61
C THR A 38 20.60 0.24 9.75
N PRO A 39 20.54 -1.04 10.21
CA PRO A 39 20.23 -2.17 9.34
C PRO A 39 18.94 -1.99 8.55
N VAL A 40 19.04 -2.13 7.23
CA VAL A 40 17.89 -2.26 6.35
C VAL A 40 17.31 -3.65 6.56
N ALA A 41 16.15 -3.76 7.20
CA ALA A 41 15.38 -4.98 7.10
C ALA A 41 14.74 -5.00 5.71
N CYS A 42 15.22 -5.84 4.80
CA CYS A 42 14.69 -5.97 3.44
C CYS A 42 14.30 -7.42 3.16
N ARG A 43 13.19 -7.62 2.45
CA ARG A 43 12.80 -8.91 1.90
C ARG A 43 12.29 -8.74 0.48
N THR A 44 12.73 -9.64 -0.40
CA THR A 44 12.15 -9.83 -1.72
C THR A 44 11.15 -10.98 -1.68
N TYR A 45 10.13 -10.90 -2.53
CA TYR A 45 9.02 -11.84 -2.56
C TYR A 45 8.79 -12.39 -3.96
N ARG A 46 8.38 -13.66 -4.01
CA ARG A 46 7.66 -14.24 -5.15
C ARG A 46 6.16 -13.99 -4.94
N CYS A 47 5.48 -13.54 -5.98
CA CYS A 47 4.01 -13.39 -5.96
C CYS A 47 3.36 -14.62 -6.62
N ASP A 48 2.42 -15.24 -5.92
CA ASP A 48 1.54 -16.30 -6.39
C ASP A 48 0.09 -15.77 -6.46
N ALA A 49 -0.67 -16.18 -7.48
CA ALA A 49 -2.08 -15.83 -7.62
C ALA A 49 -2.99 -17.05 -7.45
N VAL A 50 -4.11 -16.85 -6.75
CA VAL A 50 -5.18 -17.82 -6.58
C VAL A 50 -6.50 -17.19 -7.00
N VAL A 51 -7.20 -17.83 -7.93
CA VAL A 51 -8.57 -17.49 -8.30
C VAL A 51 -9.53 -18.35 -7.50
N LEU A 52 -10.51 -17.71 -6.87
CA LEU A 52 -11.53 -18.30 -6.04
C LEU A 52 -12.89 -18.24 -6.74
N PHE A 53 -13.64 -19.34 -6.70
CA PHE A 53 -15.05 -19.39 -7.07
C PHE A 53 -15.85 -19.87 -5.87
N LEU A 54 -16.79 -19.04 -5.38
CA LEU A 54 -17.55 -19.30 -4.15
C LEU A 54 -16.67 -19.66 -2.93
N GLY A 55 -15.49 -19.03 -2.84
CA GLY A 55 -14.52 -19.29 -1.76
C GLY A 55 -13.63 -20.52 -1.96
N MET A 56 -13.90 -21.35 -2.98
CA MET A 56 -13.07 -22.50 -3.32
C MET A 56 -11.99 -22.12 -4.32
N THR A 57 -10.78 -22.66 -4.15
CA THR A 57 -9.69 -22.47 -5.12
C THR A 57 -10.01 -23.21 -6.41
N VAL A 58 -10.18 -22.48 -7.50
CA VAL A 58 -10.41 -23.06 -8.83
C VAL A 58 -9.17 -23.00 -9.72
N PHE A 59 -8.31 -22.00 -9.49
CA PHE A 59 -7.07 -21.86 -10.23
C PHE A 59 -5.98 -21.31 -9.31
N ARG A 60 -4.77 -21.86 -9.43
CA ARG A 60 -3.58 -21.38 -8.73
C ARG A 60 -2.43 -21.30 -9.72
N ARG A 61 -1.69 -20.20 -9.65
CA ARG A 61 -0.46 -20.02 -10.42
C ARG A 61 0.62 -19.45 -9.52
N ALA A 62 1.73 -20.18 -9.44
CA ALA A 62 2.91 -19.72 -8.74
C ALA A 62 3.76 -18.79 -9.62
N GLY A 63 4.48 -17.86 -8.99
CA GLY A 63 5.47 -17.03 -9.68
C GLY A 63 4.88 -16.10 -10.74
N VAL A 64 3.65 -15.60 -10.53
CA VAL A 64 3.01 -14.61 -11.42
C VAL A 64 3.65 -13.24 -11.33
N GLY A 65 4.52 -13.00 -10.36
CA GLY A 65 5.21 -11.73 -10.19
C GLY A 65 6.12 -11.74 -8.98
N GLY A 66 6.28 -10.58 -8.34
CA GLY A 66 7.15 -10.45 -7.17
C GLY A 66 6.85 -9.20 -6.37
N GLY A 67 7.71 -8.91 -5.41
CA GLY A 67 7.65 -7.69 -4.63
C GLY A 67 8.87 -7.52 -3.73
N GLU A 68 8.87 -6.42 -3.01
CA GLU A 68 9.88 -6.06 -2.02
C GLU A 68 9.21 -5.33 -0.86
N ALA A 69 9.69 -5.57 0.35
CA ALA A 69 9.33 -4.80 1.52
C ALA A 69 10.60 -4.46 2.28
N SER A 70 10.70 -3.21 2.73
CA SER A 70 11.83 -2.80 3.54
C SER A 70 11.49 -1.78 4.61
N LEU A 71 12.32 -1.79 5.65
CA LEU A 71 12.40 -0.78 6.69
C LEU A 71 13.86 -0.33 6.78
N GLU A 72 14.09 0.94 6.52
CA GLU A 72 15.39 1.60 6.64
C GLU A 72 15.32 2.69 7.71
N GLU A 73 16.36 2.80 8.53
CA GLU A 73 16.53 3.87 9.50
C GLU A 73 17.85 4.60 9.23
N THR A 74 17.76 5.93 9.09
CA THR A 74 18.90 6.82 8.82
C THR A 74 18.89 8.02 9.75
N GLY A 75 20.06 8.56 10.08
CA GLY A 75 20.21 9.74 10.93
C GLY A 75 20.07 9.42 12.43
N ASP A 76 20.10 10.46 13.26
CA ASP A 76 20.08 10.35 14.71
C ASP A 76 19.13 11.37 15.39
N GLY A 77 18.74 11.07 16.63
CA GLY A 77 17.91 11.97 17.45
C GLY A 77 16.64 12.47 16.75
N GLU A 78 16.50 13.80 16.66
CA GLU A 78 15.37 14.47 16.02
C GLU A 78 15.43 14.43 14.48
N THR A 79 16.61 14.18 13.91
CA THR A 79 16.81 14.02 12.46
C THR A 79 16.58 12.58 11.99
N ARG A 80 16.38 11.65 12.94
CA ARG A 80 16.11 10.24 12.66
C ARG A 80 14.95 10.11 11.68
N ARG A 81 15.18 9.33 10.65
CA ARG A 81 14.24 9.09 9.55
C ARG A 81 14.02 7.59 9.40
N HIS A 82 12.77 7.19 9.43
CA HIS A 82 12.35 5.83 9.12
C HIS A 82 11.69 5.82 7.74
N THR A 83 12.19 4.98 6.84
CA THR A 83 11.58 4.77 5.52
C THR A 83 10.96 3.38 5.50
N TYR A 84 9.63 3.33 5.40
CA TYR A 84 8.86 2.12 5.22
C TYR A 84 8.52 1.97 3.74
N PHE A 85 8.72 0.78 3.20
CA PHE A 85 8.50 0.53 1.79
C PHE A 85 7.82 -0.82 1.55
N PHE A 86 6.88 -0.83 0.61
CA PHE A 86 6.35 -2.04 0.02
C PHE A 86 6.07 -1.81 -1.46
N ALA A 87 6.50 -2.73 -2.31
CA ALA A 87 6.01 -2.83 -3.67
C ALA A 87 5.74 -4.29 -4.01
N GLY A 88 4.76 -4.52 -4.86
CA GLY A 88 4.43 -5.85 -5.30
C GLY A 88 3.48 -5.80 -6.48
N GLY A 89 3.62 -6.79 -7.36
CA GLY A 89 2.73 -6.87 -8.50
C GLY A 89 2.96 -8.08 -9.36
N SER A 90 2.06 -8.25 -10.31
CA SER A 90 2.20 -9.21 -11.39
C SER A 90 3.32 -8.80 -12.36
N ASP A 91 3.93 -9.81 -12.97
CA ASP A 91 4.79 -9.69 -14.13
C ASP A 91 3.93 -9.96 -15.37
N PRO A 92 3.71 -8.98 -16.25
CA PRO A 92 2.86 -9.12 -17.43
C PRO A 92 3.22 -10.33 -18.32
N LYS A 93 4.49 -10.76 -18.34
CA LYS A 93 4.94 -11.94 -19.10
C LYS A 93 4.51 -13.26 -18.48
N ARG A 94 4.27 -13.28 -17.16
CA ARG A 94 3.95 -14.50 -16.39
C ARG A 94 2.52 -14.56 -15.88
N ALA A 95 1.85 -13.42 -15.82
CA ALA A 95 0.57 -13.28 -15.13
C ALA A 95 -0.65 -13.36 -16.05
N HIS A 96 -0.44 -13.52 -17.38
CA HIS A 96 -1.49 -13.74 -18.40
C HIS A 96 -2.71 -12.84 -18.17
N GLY A 97 -2.57 -11.53 -18.33
CA GLY A 97 -3.68 -10.59 -18.19
C GLY A 97 -3.94 -10.05 -16.79
N LEU A 98 -3.41 -10.68 -15.72
CA LEU A 98 -3.39 -10.04 -14.40
C LEU A 98 -2.46 -8.82 -14.44
N ASN A 99 -3.04 -7.62 -14.35
CA ASN A 99 -2.28 -6.39 -14.20
C ASN A 99 -2.59 -5.72 -12.85
N ARG A 100 -1.89 -6.19 -11.82
CA ARG A 100 -1.97 -5.67 -10.47
C ARG A 100 -0.59 -5.23 -10.04
N LEU A 101 -0.42 -3.95 -9.78
CA LEU A 101 0.80 -3.38 -9.25
C LEU A 101 0.42 -2.44 -8.11
N GLY A 102 1.15 -2.55 -7.01
CA GLY A 102 1.11 -1.61 -5.91
C GLY A 102 2.53 -1.23 -5.51
N TRP A 103 2.73 0.05 -5.21
CA TRP A 103 3.98 0.61 -4.71
C TRP A 103 3.61 1.65 -3.66
N ILE A 104 4.20 1.60 -2.47
CA ILE A 104 3.99 2.55 -1.40
C ILE A 104 5.29 2.78 -0.64
N ARG A 105 5.56 4.05 -0.32
CA ARG A 105 6.64 4.47 0.57
C ARG A 105 6.13 5.50 1.55
N GLU A 106 6.52 5.33 2.81
CA GLU A 106 6.30 6.30 3.87
C GLU A 106 7.63 6.68 4.48
N THR A 107 7.86 7.98 4.65
CA THR A 107 9.06 8.54 5.27
C THR A 107 8.63 9.32 6.50
N VAL A 108 9.05 8.84 7.66
CA VAL A 108 8.68 9.38 8.97
C VAL A 108 9.91 10.04 9.60
N VAL A 109 9.78 11.30 9.98
CA VAL A 109 10.84 12.08 10.63
C VAL A 109 10.58 12.18 12.13
N GLY A 110 11.64 12.06 12.92
CA GLY A 110 11.62 12.05 14.37
C GLY A 110 11.65 10.64 14.96
N ASN A 111 11.47 10.57 16.28
CA ASN A 111 11.37 9.30 16.98
C ASN A 111 10.10 8.57 16.49
N GLY A 112 10.20 7.27 16.12
CA GLY A 112 9.05 6.51 15.62
C GLY A 112 7.86 6.45 16.59
N ALA A 113 8.10 6.66 17.89
CA ALA A 113 7.05 6.78 18.92
C ALA A 113 6.42 8.18 19.02
N ALA A 114 7.11 9.22 18.55
CA ALA A 114 6.68 10.61 18.58
C ALA A 114 7.17 11.32 17.29
N PRO A 115 6.59 10.97 16.13
CA PRO A 115 6.98 11.55 14.86
C PRO A 115 6.67 13.04 14.81
N SER A 116 7.51 13.82 14.12
CA SER A 116 7.26 15.25 13.85
C SER A 116 6.54 15.46 12.52
N ALA A 117 6.82 14.59 11.54
CA ALA A 117 6.14 14.55 10.25
C ALA A 117 6.18 13.16 9.64
N ALA A 118 5.21 12.85 8.78
CA ALA A 118 5.20 11.65 7.96
C ALA A 118 4.75 11.98 6.54
N ASP A 119 5.63 11.79 5.56
CA ASP A 119 5.32 11.90 4.14
C ASP A 119 5.00 10.51 3.57
N TYR A 120 4.07 10.41 2.63
CA TYR A 120 3.77 9.17 1.94
C TYR A 120 3.53 9.38 0.44
N PHE A 121 3.92 8.37 -0.33
CA PHE A 121 3.66 8.30 -1.76
C PHE A 121 3.24 6.89 -2.12
N GLY A 122 2.22 6.75 -2.97
CA GLY A 122 1.73 5.46 -3.44
C GLY A 122 1.33 5.50 -4.91
N VAL A 123 1.53 4.39 -5.61
CA VAL A 123 1.10 4.16 -6.99
C VAL A 123 0.45 2.78 -7.06
N MET A 124 -0.68 2.68 -7.75
CA MET A 124 -1.31 1.40 -8.02
C MET A 124 -1.99 1.36 -9.39
N THR A 125 -2.06 0.16 -9.98
CA THR A 125 -2.91 -0.10 -11.14
C THR A 125 -4.38 0.09 -10.76
N SER A 126 -5.09 0.87 -11.56
CA SER A 126 -6.55 1.00 -11.49
C SER A 126 -7.15 -0.19 -12.24
N SER A 127 -7.28 -1.34 -11.57
CA SER A 127 -7.61 -2.59 -12.26
C SER A 127 -8.98 -2.57 -12.97
N PRO A 128 -9.08 -3.09 -14.21
CA PRO A 128 -10.31 -3.13 -14.98
C PRO A 128 -11.23 -4.33 -14.65
N GLU A 129 -10.79 -5.34 -13.90
CA GLU A 129 -11.58 -6.56 -13.68
C GLU A 129 -12.64 -6.34 -12.57
N GLU A 130 -13.91 -6.31 -13.00
CA GLU A 130 -15.09 -6.09 -12.15
C GLU A 130 -15.80 -7.40 -11.76
N SER A 131 -15.49 -8.52 -12.42
CA SER A 131 -16.14 -9.82 -12.21
C SER A 131 -15.17 -10.99 -12.47
N PHE A 132 -15.55 -12.19 -12.02
CA PHE A 132 -14.83 -13.44 -12.35
C PHE A 132 -14.73 -13.66 -13.87
N GLU A 133 -15.79 -13.35 -14.61
CA GLU A 133 -15.78 -13.44 -16.08
C GLU A 133 -14.87 -12.39 -16.72
N HIS A 134 -14.81 -11.17 -16.20
CA HIS A 134 -13.83 -10.17 -16.66
C HIS A 134 -12.40 -10.60 -16.34
N ALA A 135 -12.16 -11.22 -15.17
CA ALA A 135 -10.84 -11.74 -14.82
C ALA A 135 -10.45 -12.92 -15.71
N ARG A 136 -11.38 -13.84 -16.01
CA ARG A 136 -11.16 -14.95 -16.94
C ARG A 136 -10.92 -14.46 -18.36
N LYS A 137 -11.77 -13.54 -18.85
CA LYS A 137 -11.66 -12.96 -20.19
C LYS A 137 -10.40 -12.11 -20.37
N ALA A 138 -9.97 -11.37 -19.35
CA ALA A 138 -8.71 -10.64 -19.37
C ALA A 138 -7.49 -11.58 -19.46
N MET A 139 -7.61 -12.85 -19.03
CA MET A 139 -6.57 -13.85 -19.27
C MET A 139 -6.53 -14.35 -20.73
N ASP A 140 -7.64 -14.20 -21.46
CA ASP A 140 -7.81 -14.67 -22.85
C ASP A 140 -7.63 -13.52 -23.88
N ASP A 141 -7.88 -12.26 -23.52
CA ASP A 141 -7.79 -11.08 -24.40
C ASP A 141 -6.34 -10.53 -24.51
N PRO A 142 -5.96 -9.93 -25.66
CA PRO A 142 -4.66 -9.25 -25.80
C PRO A 142 -4.53 -8.09 -24.80
N VAL A 143 -3.39 -8.01 -24.10
CA VAL A 143 -3.10 -6.95 -23.14
C VAL A 143 -3.13 -5.58 -23.85
N PRO A 144 -3.97 -4.61 -23.43
CA PRO A 144 -3.98 -3.27 -24.01
C PRO A 144 -2.58 -2.62 -23.92
N GLY A 145 -2.17 -1.78 -24.87
CA GLY A 145 -0.83 -1.16 -24.85
C GLY A 145 -0.59 -0.20 -23.67
N ARG A 146 -1.66 0.26 -23.01
CA ARG A 146 -1.63 1.15 -21.84
C ARG A 146 -2.58 0.67 -20.75
N CYS A 147 -2.27 1.02 -19.51
CA CYS A 147 -3.09 0.72 -18.35
C CYS A 147 -3.26 1.97 -17.48
N ALA A 148 -4.42 2.06 -16.83
CA ALA A 148 -4.73 3.14 -15.92
C ALA A 148 -4.03 2.91 -14.57
N PHE A 149 -3.43 3.97 -14.06
CA PHE A 149 -2.80 4.03 -12.75
C PHE A 149 -3.39 5.18 -11.96
N SER A 150 -3.29 5.02 -10.65
CA SER A 150 -3.58 6.07 -9.71
C SER A 150 -2.39 6.26 -8.80
N ALA A 151 -2.08 7.52 -8.52
CA ALA A 151 -1.05 7.87 -7.56
C ALA A 151 -1.61 8.78 -6.48
N VAL A 152 -1.02 8.70 -5.30
CA VAL A 152 -1.35 9.56 -4.16
C VAL A 152 -0.06 10.05 -3.52
N SER A 153 -0.06 11.32 -3.14
CA SER A 153 1.00 11.93 -2.35
C SER A 153 0.36 12.61 -1.16
N GLY A 154 0.98 12.51 0.01
CA GLY A 154 0.50 13.24 1.16
C GLY A 154 1.53 13.40 2.26
N ARG A 155 1.18 14.24 3.22
CA ARG A 155 2.01 14.62 4.35
C ARG A 155 1.13 14.83 5.58
N ASN A 156 1.51 14.22 6.68
CA ASN A 156 0.92 14.39 8.00
C ASN A 156 1.89 15.18 8.88
N VAL A 157 1.41 16.25 9.50
CA VAL A 157 2.11 17.08 10.49
C VAL A 157 1.19 17.26 11.70
N ALA A 158 1.70 17.86 12.78
CA ALA A 158 0.92 18.11 13.99
C ALA A 158 -0.47 18.71 13.69
N GLY A 159 -1.52 17.97 14.07
CA GLY A 159 -2.92 18.38 13.92
C GLY A 159 -3.44 18.52 12.48
N ARG A 160 -2.68 18.17 11.44
CA ARG A 160 -3.07 18.40 10.03
C ARG A 160 -2.53 17.34 9.08
N SER A 161 -3.30 17.02 8.05
CA SER A 161 -2.85 16.24 6.90
C SER A 161 -3.15 16.97 5.60
N ARG A 162 -2.24 16.83 4.62
CA ARG A 162 -2.45 17.30 3.26
C ARG A 162 -2.26 16.13 2.30
N SER A 163 -3.11 15.99 1.30
CA SER A 163 -2.95 14.95 0.28
C SER A 163 -3.50 15.34 -1.09
N ALA A 164 -3.03 14.68 -2.13
CA ALA A 164 -3.54 14.79 -3.49
C ALA A 164 -3.55 13.40 -4.14
N VAL A 165 -4.52 13.18 -5.03
CA VAL A 165 -4.64 11.96 -5.83
C VAL A 165 -4.67 12.34 -7.29
N THR A 166 -3.95 11.60 -8.13
CA THR A 166 -3.94 11.78 -9.57
C THR A 166 -4.18 10.44 -10.28
N HIS A 167 -4.64 10.53 -11.52
CA HIS A 167 -4.88 9.38 -12.38
C HIS A 167 -4.15 9.62 -13.69
N PHE A 168 -3.50 8.58 -14.22
CA PHE A 168 -2.75 8.66 -15.46
C PHE A 168 -2.72 7.30 -16.16
N GLU A 169 -2.32 7.29 -17.42
CA GLU A 169 -2.07 6.05 -18.16
C GLU A 169 -0.57 5.83 -18.33
N TYR A 170 -0.14 4.58 -18.26
CA TYR A 170 1.25 4.20 -18.49
C TYR A 170 1.33 2.87 -19.25
N GLY A 171 2.53 2.47 -19.67
CA GLY A 171 2.74 1.21 -20.39
C GLY A 171 2.19 0.02 -19.61
N SER A 172 1.48 -0.88 -20.29
CA SER A 172 0.88 -2.06 -19.65
C SER A 172 1.87 -3.17 -19.32
N THR A 173 3.06 -3.12 -19.92
CA THR A 173 4.17 -4.06 -19.67
C THR A 173 5.04 -3.66 -18.48
N THR A 174 4.70 -2.56 -17.81
CA THR A 174 5.43 -2.04 -16.65
C THR A 174 5.34 -2.99 -15.46
N MET A 175 6.44 -3.10 -14.73
CA MET A 175 6.57 -3.93 -13.54
C MET A 175 6.61 -3.08 -12.27
N TRP A 176 6.32 -3.68 -11.12
CA TRP A 176 6.36 -3.02 -9.80
C TRP A 176 7.74 -2.43 -9.46
N SER A 177 8.80 -2.95 -10.07
CA SER A 177 10.19 -2.51 -9.91
C SER A 177 10.60 -1.41 -10.91
N ASP A 178 9.73 -1.03 -11.84
CA ASP A 178 10.01 -0.01 -12.85
C ASP A 178 10.07 1.38 -12.21
N ARG A 179 11.28 1.94 -12.13
CA ARG A 179 11.50 3.27 -11.55
C ARG A 179 10.97 4.39 -12.45
N ALA A 180 10.92 4.20 -13.76
CA ALA A 180 10.40 5.21 -14.67
C ALA A 180 8.89 5.47 -14.46
N LEU A 181 8.12 4.43 -14.10
CA LEU A 181 6.72 4.59 -13.68
C LEU A 181 6.62 5.49 -12.43
N ILE A 182 7.46 5.23 -11.43
CA ILE A 182 7.43 5.96 -10.16
C ILE A 182 7.86 7.42 -10.36
N ASP A 183 8.93 7.65 -11.12
CA ASP A 183 9.42 8.99 -11.44
C ASP A 183 8.38 9.77 -12.26
N HIS A 184 7.73 9.11 -13.22
CA HIS A 184 6.61 9.71 -13.97
C HIS A 184 5.46 10.11 -13.05
N ALA A 185 5.02 9.19 -12.17
CA ALA A 185 3.94 9.46 -11.22
C ALA A 185 4.28 10.62 -10.27
N GLN A 186 5.52 10.69 -9.77
CA GLN A 186 6.00 11.80 -8.93
C GLN A 186 6.06 13.13 -9.69
N ALA A 187 6.48 13.11 -10.96
CA ALA A 187 6.54 14.32 -11.79
C ALA A 187 5.17 14.98 -11.94
N ILE A 188 4.08 14.21 -11.98
CA ILE A 188 2.71 14.74 -12.03
C ILE A 188 2.42 15.66 -10.83
N PHE A 189 2.88 15.30 -9.63
CA PHE A 189 2.68 16.09 -8.41
C PHE A 189 3.53 17.37 -8.34
N ARG A 190 4.49 17.56 -9.27
CA ARG A 190 5.21 18.84 -9.44
C ARG A 190 4.39 19.86 -10.24
N GLY A 191 3.39 19.39 -10.99
CA GLY A 191 2.44 20.22 -11.72
C GLY A 191 1.27 20.70 -10.86
N PRO A 192 0.25 21.31 -11.49
CA PRO A 192 -0.96 21.72 -10.80
C PRO A 192 -1.78 20.48 -10.40
N VAL A 193 -1.74 20.11 -9.13
CA VAL A 193 -2.58 19.07 -8.55
C VAL A 193 -3.44 19.64 -7.43
N ASP A 194 -4.67 19.14 -7.33
CA ASP A 194 -5.63 19.57 -6.32
C ASP A 194 -5.29 18.94 -4.97
N TRP A 195 -4.46 19.66 -4.21
CA TRP A 195 -4.17 19.33 -2.82
C TRP A 195 -5.37 19.66 -1.94
N ARG A 196 -5.71 18.72 -1.08
CA ARG A 196 -6.70 18.86 -0.04
C ARG A 196 -5.98 18.90 1.30
N GLU A 197 -6.57 19.61 2.27
CA GLU A 197 -6.09 19.67 3.63
C GLU A 197 -7.21 19.37 4.62
N THR A 198 -6.86 18.64 5.68
CA THR A 198 -7.78 18.26 6.76
C THR A 198 -7.13 18.51 8.11
N ALA A 199 -7.88 19.13 9.03
CA ALA A 199 -7.46 19.35 10.41
C ALA A 199 -7.92 18.21 11.32
N TRP A 200 -7.07 17.83 12.27
CA TRP A 200 -7.25 16.73 13.22
C TRP A 200 -7.21 17.29 14.65
N PRO A 201 -8.32 17.86 15.15
CA PRO A 201 -8.34 18.55 16.45
C PRO A 201 -8.06 17.63 17.65
N ASN A 202 -8.28 16.32 17.48
CA ASN A 202 -8.03 15.31 18.52
C ASN A 202 -6.55 14.86 18.59
N SER A 203 -5.68 15.39 17.74
CA SER A 203 -4.23 15.12 17.76
C SER A 203 -3.44 16.39 17.42
N PRO A 204 -3.61 17.48 18.18
CA PRO A 204 -3.09 18.80 17.80
C PRO A 204 -1.56 18.86 17.82
N ASN A 205 -0.91 18.04 18.66
CA ASN A 205 0.53 18.09 18.91
C ASN A 205 1.32 16.97 18.23
N GLN A 206 0.66 16.10 17.46
CA GLN A 206 1.30 14.95 16.82
C GLN A 206 0.73 14.74 15.42
N PRO A 207 1.54 14.34 14.43
CA PRO A 207 1.03 13.96 13.14
C PRO A 207 0.22 12.66 13.29
N PRO A 208 -0.97 12.57 12.67
CA PRO A 208 -1.69 11.30 12.65
C PRO A 208 -0.82 10.23 11.97
N PRO A 209 -0.77 8.99 12.49
CA PRO A 209 0.05 7.93 11.92
C PRO A 209 -0.32 7.64 10.46
N THR A 210 0.67 7.33 9.63
CA THR A 210 0.46 6.76 8.30
C THR A 210 0.30 5.23 8.37
N PHE A 211 -0.07 4.59 7.27
CA PHE A 211 -0.48 3.18 7.28
C PHE A 211 0.66 2.23 7.64
N LEU A 212 1.80 2.30 6.94
CA LEU A 212 2.94 1.41 7.20
C LEU A 212 3.57 1.71 8.57
N LEU A 213 3.61 2.97 9.00
CA LEU A 213 4.04 3.33 10.36
C LEU A 213 3.14 2.68 11.42
N ALA A 214 1.82 2.80 11.28
CA ALA A 214 0.86 2.20 12.21
C ALA A 214 1.01 0.67 12.23
N LEU A 215 1.11 0.05 11.05
CA LEU A 215 1.32 -1.38 10.91
C LEU A 215 2.63 -1.84 11.57
N ALA A 216 3.76 -1.21 11.26
CA ALA A 216 5.05 -1.56 11.82
C ALA A 216 5.07 -1.39 13.35
N THR A 217 4.45 -0.32 13.86
CA THR A 217 4.33 -0.07 15.30
C THR A 217 3.54 -1.18 15.98
N SER A 218 2.38 -1.55 15.43
CA SER A 218 1.55 -2.64 15.98
C SER A 218 2.23 -4.02 15.88
N LEU A 219 2.94 -4.32 14.78
CA LEU A 219 3.70 -5.57 14.65
C LEU A 219 4.88 -5.64 15.63
N LYS A 220 5.56 -4.51 15.89
CA LYS A 220 6.68 -4.42 16.83
C LYS A 220 6.27 -4.73 18.27
N GLN A 221 5.03 -4.41 18.67
CA GLN A 221 4.51 -4.68 20.00
C GLN A 221 4.37 -6.19 20.29
N ARG A 222 4.25 -7.04 19.26
CA ARG A 222 4.03 -8.50 19.39
C ARG A 222 2.87 -8.87 20.31
N ALA A 223 1.88 -7.97 20.45
CA ALA A 223 0.71 -8.19 21.28
C ALA A 223 -0.24 -9.22 20.62
N LYS A 224 -0.97 -9.97 21.45
CA LYS A 224 -2.03 -10.89 20.97
C LYS A 224 -3.09 -10.13 20.17
N ARG A 225 -3.41 -8.91 20.59
CA ARG A 225 -4.29 -7.97 19.88
C ARG A 225 -3.66 -6.60 19.90
N ALA A 226 -3.68 -5.92 18.77
CA ALA A 226 -3.31 -4.52 18.65
C ALA A 226 -4.35 -3.81 17.79
N ALA A 227 -4.71 -2.60 18.18
CA ALA A 227 -5.59 -1.75 17.39
C ALA A 227 -5.06 -0.32 17.40
N GLY A 228 -5.21 0.37 16.28
CA GLY A 228 -4.76 1.74 16.12
C GLY A 228 -5.55 2.46 15.04
N ARG A 229 -5.33 3.77 14.94
CA ARG A 229 -5.88 4.60 13.88
C ARG A 229 -4.73 5.10 13.02
N TYR A 230 -5.02 5.30 11.75
CA TYR A 230 -4.11 5.95 10.83
C TYR A 230 -4.87 6.84 9.86
N VAL A 231 -4.18 7.85 9.32
CA VAL A 231 -4.69 8.74 8.29
C VAL A 231 -3.97 8.47 6.99
N TYR A 232 -4.75 8.22 5.94
CA TYR A 232 -4.25 8.05 4.58
C TYR A 232 -5.19 8.75 3.62
N ASN A 233 -4.63 9.54 2.70
CA ASN A 233 -5.40 10.33 1.74
C ASN A 233 -6.45 11.22 2.46
N GLU A 234 -6.07 11.75 3.63
CA GLU A 234 -6.91 12.55 4.56
C GLU A 234 -8.17 11.86 5.08
N GLN A 235 -8.17 10.54 5.09
CA GLN A 235 -9.21 9.78 5.75
C GLN A 235 -8.67 8.95 6.87
N GLU A 236 -9.53 8.78 7.85
CA GLU A 236 -9.22 8.03 9.04
C GLU A 236 -9.67 6.58 8.90
N TYR A 237 -8.78 5.68 9.29
CA TYR A 237 -8.97 4.25 9.25
C TYR A 237 -8.65 3.66 10.62
N THR A 238 -9.27 2.54 10.94
CA THR A 238 -8.78 1.66 12.01
C THR A 238 -7.99 0.52 11.42
N LEU A 239 -6.85 0.21 12.03
CA LEU A 239 -6.06 -0.99 11.81
C LEU A 239 -6.19 -1.88 13.05
N GLU A 240 -6.66 -3.10 12.87
CA GLU A 240 -6.78 -4.11 13.92
C GLU A 240 -5.92 -5.31 13.53
N LEU A 241 -5.09 -5.79 14.45
CA LEU A 241 -4.23 -6.97 14.30
C LEU A 241 -4.57 -7.99 15.39
N ASP A 242 -4.83 -9.22 14.99
CA ASP A 242 -4.93 -10.39 15.87
C ASP A 242 -3.76 -11.34 15.58
N THR A 243 -2.87 -11.49 16.56
CA THR A 243 -1.71 -12.39 16.50
C THR A 243 -2.11 -13.78 16.98
N LEU A 244 -1.89 -14.80 16.14
CA LEU A 244 -2.15 -16.19 16.48
C LEU A 244 -0.91 -16.85 17.12
N PRO A 245 -1.10 -17.97 17.84
CA PRO A 245 0.02 -18.75 18.38
C PRO A 245 1.02 -19.16 17.28
N VAL A 246 2.28 -19.30 17.67
CA VAL A 246 3.36 -19.71 16.77
C VAL A 246 3.03 -21.05 16.11
N GLY A 247 3.10 -21.09 14.78
CA GLY A 247 2.91 -22.29 13.98
C GLY A 247 4.07 -23.28 14.12
N LYS A 248 3.88 -24.49 13.60
CA LYS A 248 4.91 -25.55 13.61
C LYS A 248 6.19 -25.16 12.83
N ASP A 249 6.06 -24.21 11.91
CA ASP A 249 7.09 -23.64 11.05
C ASP A 249 7.84 -22.45 11.70
N ARG A 250 7.64 -22.20 13.00
CA ARG A 250 8.15 -21.02 13.73
C ARG A 250 7.64 -19.70 13.16
N LEU A 251 6.56 -19.72 12.39
CA LEU A 251 5.92 -18.51 11.91
C LEU A 251 4.84 -18.04 12.88
N VAL A 252 4.70 -16.73 13.00
CA VAL A 252 3.64 -16.08 13.78
C VAL A 252 2.62 -15.51 12.81
N PRO A 253 1.45 -16.15 12.64
CA PRO A 253 0.39 -15.62 11.79
C PRO A 253 -0.24 -14.40 12.45
N VAL A 254 -0.47 -13.35 11.66
CA VAL A 254 -1.15 -12.13 12.06
C VAL A 254 -2.31 -11.89 11.11
N HIS A 255 -3.52 -11.83 11.64
CA HIS A 255 -4.70 -11.41 10.90
C HIS A 255 -4.86 -9.90 11.01
N GLY A 256 -4.97 -9.23 9.87
CA GLY A 256 -5.15 -7.79 9.80
C GLY A 256 -6.50 -7.40 9.24
N LYS A 257 -7.12 -6.39 9.85
CA LYS A 257 -8.34 -5.75 9.36
C LYS A 257 -8.14 -4.24 9.29
N ILE A 258 -8.43 -3.68 8.12
CA ILE A 258 -8.53 -2.25 7.89
C ILE A 258 -10.00 -1.91 7.78
N ARG A 259 -10.44 -0.82 8.41
CA ARG A 259 -11.78 -0.27 8.22
C ARG A 259 -11.68 1.23 8.00
N ASN A 260 -12.29 1.71 6.93
CA ASN A 260 -12.45 3.13 6.68
C ASN A 260 -13.56 3.69 7.57
N LEU A 261 -13.27 4.70 8.39
CA LEU A 261 -14.24 5.22 9.36
C LEU A 261 -15.33 6.09 8.74
N HIS A 262 -15.10 6.63 7.54
CA HIS A 262 -16.08 7.44 6.83
C HIS A 262 -17.15 6.59 6.13
N THR A 263 -16.74 5.49 5.50
CA THR A 263 -17.61 4.65 4.65
C THR A 263 -17.99 3.32 5.28
N GLY A 264 -17.33 2.92 6.37
CA GLY A 264 -17.51 1.61 7.01
C GLY A 264 -16.92 0.43 6.23
N LYS A 265 -16.30 0.65 5.07
CA LYS A 265 -15.73 -0.43 4.25
C LYS A 265 -14.55 -1.09 4.96
N GLU A 266 -14.51 -2.42 4.89
CA GLU A 266 -13.47 -3.23 5.49
C GLU A 266 -12.57 -3.91 4.43
N SER A 267 -11.33 -4.18 4.81
CA SER A 267 -10.36 -4.94 4.02
C SER A 267 -9.55 -5.84 4.94
N LEU A 268 -9.41 -7.10 4.55
CA LEU A 268 -8.71 -8.12 5.32
C LEU A 268 -7.40 -8.49 4.65
N PHE A 269 -6.40 -8.78 5.46
CA PHE A 269 -5.11 -9.31 5.02
C PHE A 269 -4.53 -10.23 6.07
N ARG A 270 -3.53 -11.02 5.69
CA ARG A 270 -2.76 -11.85 6.61
C ARG A 270 -1.28 -11.64 6.39
N LEU A 271 -0.53 -11.67 7.48
CA LEU A 271 0.92 -11.61 7.47
C LEU A 271 1.45 -12.79 8.28
N TRP A 272 2.67 -13.21 7.97
CA TRP A 272 3.40 -14.13 8.82
C TRP A 272 4.74 -13.49 9.16
N LEU A 273 5.07 -13.47 10.44
CA LEU A 273 6.36 -13.02 10.94
C LEU A 273 7.21 -14.22 11.33
N ASP A 274 8.53 -14.08 11.26
CA ASP A 274 9.44 -15.06 11.85
C ASP A 274 9.48 -14.86 13.37
N ALA A 275 9.16 -15.91 14.15
CA ALA A 275 9.16 -15.86 15.61
C ALA A 275 10.57 -15.64 16.19
N GLY A 276 11.62 -16.05 15.47
CA GLY A 276 13.01 -15.89 15.89
C GLY A 276 13.61 -14.55 15.49
N SER A 277 12.88 -13.69 14.76
CA SER A 277 13.40 -12.42 14.24
C SER A 277 12.71 -11.21 14.89
N PRO A 278 13.46 -10.17 15.28
CA PRO A 278 12.87 -8.90 15.70
C PRO A 278 12.25 -8.13 14.54
N SER A 279 12.52 -8.53 13.28
CA SER A 279 12.05 -7.84 12.09
C SER A 279 10.52 -7.79 12.01
N VAL A 280 9.99 -6.61 11.69
CA VAL A 280 8.56 -6.39 11.38
C VAL A 280 8.23 -6.67 9.92
N VAL A 281 9.25 -6.93 9.07
CA VAL A 281 9.07 -7.22 7.65
C VAL A 281 8.61 -8.67 7.48
N PRO A 282 7.37 -8.92 7.01
CA PRO A 282 6.77 -10.26 7.01
C PRO A 282 7.50 -11.26 6.11
N VAL A 283 7.55 -12.53 6.50
CA VAL A 283 8.00 -13.63 5.61
C VAL A 283 6.96 -13.99 4.56
N ARG A 284 5.69 -13.69 4.83
CA ARG A 284 4.57 -13.93 3.92
C ARG A 284 3.52 -12.84 4.08
N ILE A 285 2.93 -12.43 2.96
CA ILE A 285 1.81 -11.48 2.92
C ILE A 285 0.72 -12.10 2.05
N GLU A 286 -0.50 -12.15 2.56
CA GLU A 286 -1.68 -12.58 1.81
C GLU A 286 -2.70 -11.45 1.79
N TYR A 287 -3.15 -11.10 0.59
CA TYR A 287 -4.13 -10.06 0.35
C TYR A 287 -5.17 -10.52 -0.66
N GLN A 288 -6.44 -10.35 -0.30
CA GLN A 288 -7.56 -10.66 -1.19
C GLN A 288 -7.99 -9.39 -1.94
N ALA A 289 -7.43 -9.20 -3.12
CA ALA A 289 -7.68 -8.01 -3.96
C ALA A 289 -9.13 -7.90 -4.43
N ARG A 290 -9.80 -9.05 -4.63
CA ARG A 290 -11.21 -9.19 -5.00
C ARG A 290 -11.79 -10.45 -4.36
N SER A 291 -13.12 -10.54 -4.27
CA SER A 291 -13.80 -11.74 -3.78
C SER A 291 -13.32 -13.04 -4.46
N PHE A 292 -12.91 -12.93 -5.72
CA PHE A 292 -12.41 -14.05 -6.54
C PHE A 292 -10.89 -14.07 -6.74
N LEU A 293 -10.11 -13.11 -6.22
CA LEU A 293 -8.66 -13.04 -6.49
C LEU A 293 -7.87 -12.79 -5.21
N ARG A 294 -6.98 -13.73 -4.90
CA ARG A 294 -6.05 -13.66 -3.78
C ARG A 294 -4.62 -13.69 -4.29
N LEU A 295 -3.80 -12.79 -3.75
CA LEU A 295 -2.37 -12.71 -4.00
C LEU A 295 -1.62 -13.10 -2.74
N THR A 296 -0.58 -13.92 -2.91
CA THR A 296 0.31 -14.33 -1.82
C THR A 296 1.73 -13.98 -2.21
N PHE A 297 2.39 -13.18 -1.38
CA PHE A 297 3.79 -12.82 -1.50
C PHE A 297 4.59 -13.67 -0.51
N GLU A 298 5.37 -14.60 -1.02
CA GLU A 298 6.24 -15.50 -0.24
C GLU A 298 7.68 -14.97 -0.29
N ALA A 299 8.32 -14.79 0.86
CA ALA A 299 9.72 -14.36 0.89
C ALA A 299 10.61 -15.38 0.18
N VAL A 300 11.52 -14.88 -0.66
CA VAL A 300 12.53 -15.72 -1.31
C VAL A 300 13.67 -15.95 -0.31
N PRO A 301 14.16 -17.20 -0.15
CA PRO A 301 15.36 -17.45 0.64
C PRO A 301 16.54 -16.63 0.10
N VAL A 302 17.33 -16.07 1.02
CA VAL A 302 18.60 -15.40 0.69
C VAL A 302 19.68 -16.45 0.45
#